data_AF-A0A7I0J635-F1
#
_entry.id   AF-A0A7I0J635-F1
#
_cell.length_a   1.000
_cell.length_b   1.000
_cell.length_c   1.000
_cell.angle_alpha   90.00
_cell.angle_beta   90.00
_cell.angle_gamma   90.00
#
_symmetry.space_group_name_H-M   'P 1'
#
loop_
_entity.id
_entity.type
_entity.pdbx_description
1 polymer ?
#
loop_
_entity_poly.entity_id
_entity_poly.type
_entity_poly.pdbx_seq_one_letter_code
_entity_poly.pdbx_strand_id
1 'polypeptide(L)'
;LAIDGQPCDAHEPEDGRLVLAPAMRIDIALDMQGDPGSRHDVIDDFYDGLAYRLTTLAYDKAPPLRAHPLDAPQALPRNSLPEPDLANAVRQEIVLQG
;
A
#
# COMPACT_ATOMS: atom_id res chain seq x y z
N LEU A 1 1.07 -2.17 -4.64
CA LEU A 1 0.61 -2.33 -6.05
C LEU A 1 0.71 -1.02 -6.84
N ALA A 2 0.33 0.11 -6.25
CA ALA A 2 0.58 1.43 -6.82
C ALA A 2 0.92 2.41 -5.70
N ILE A 3 1.70 3.45 -6.02
CA ILE A 3 2.04 4.55 -5.11
C ILE A 3 1.51 5.83 -5.77
N ASP A 4 0.70 6.60 -5.02
CA ASP A 4 0.05 7.83 -5.50
C ASP A 4 -0.76 7.67 -6.80
N GLY A 5 -1.30 6.47 -7.02
CA GLY A 5 -2.04 6.11 -8.24
C GLY A 5 -1.13 5.80 -9.44
N GLN A 6 0.18 5.68 -9.25
CA GLN A 6 1.13 5.15 -10.24
C GLN A 6 1.40 3.67 -9.97
N PRO A 7 0.91 2.76 -10.83
CA PRO A 7 1.22 1.33 -10.75
C PRO A 7 2.72 1.08 -10.71
N CYS A 8 3.14 0.21 -9.78
CA CYS A 8 4.51 -0.21 -9.59
C CYS A 8 4.61 -1.74 -9.57
N ASP A 9 5.84 -2.26 -9.58
CA ASP A 9 6.03 -3.68 -9.34
C ASP A 9 5.57 -4.01 -7.90
N ALA A 10 4.91 -5.16 -7.74
CA ALA A 10 4.42 -5.58 -6.44
C ALA A 10 5.59 -5.93 -5.52
N HIS A 11 5.53 -5.45 -4.28
CA HIS A 11 6.55 -5.67 -3.26
C HIS A 11 5.89 -5.56 -1.89
N GLU A 12 6.50 -6.21 -0.91
CA GLU A 12 6.17 -6.03 0.49
C GLU A 12 6.74 -4.70 1.00
N PRO A 13 6.04 -4.01 1.91
CA PRO A 13 6.58 -2.83 2.55
C PRO A 13 7.80 -3.15 3.42
N GLU A 14 8.73 -2.20 3.50
CA GLU A 14 9.87 -2.28 4.40
C GLU A 14 9.38 -2.39 5.85
N ASP A 15 9.99 -3.33 6.60
CA ASP A 15 9.61 -3.67 7.99
C ASP A 15 8.11 -4.00 8.20
N GLY A 16 7.38 -4.35 7.13
CA GLY A 16 5.95 -4.63 7.20
C GLY A 16 5.09 -3.39 7.51
N ARG A 17 5.63 -2.18 7.33
CA ARG A 17 4.97 -0.92 7.71
C ARG A 17 4.73 0.00 6.51
N LEU A 18 3.55 0.60 6.46
CA LEU A 18 3.19 1.59 5.45
C LEU A 18 3.32 2.98 6.05
N VAL A 19 4.17 3.81 5.46
CA VAL A 19 4.31 5.23 5.81
C VAL A 19 3.73 6.07 4.69
N LEU A 20 2.76 6.93 5.02
CA LEU A 20 2.13 7.83 4.06
C LEU A 20 2.31 9.27 4.52
N ALA A 21 2.90 10.09 3.66
CA ALA A 21 2.96 11.53 3.88
C ALA A 21 1.59 12.18 3.56
N PRO A 22 1.37 13.45 3.94
CA PRO A 22 0.14 14.15 3.59
C PRO A 22 -0.17 14.08 2.10
N ALA A 23 -1.44 13.81 1.77
CA ALA A 23 -1.98 13.66 0.41
C ALA A 23 -1.45 12.46 -0.41
N MET A 24 -0.59 11.60 0.16
CA MET A 24 -0.21 10.35 -0.49
C MET A 24 -1.33 9.30 -0.44
N ARG A 25 -1.30 8.36 -1.38
CA ARG A 25 -2.15 7.16 -1.41
C ARG A 25 -1.33 5.94 -1.77
N ILE A 26 -1.77 4.77 -1.33
CA ILE A 26 -1.18 3.49 -1.71
C ILE A 26 -2.27 2.47 -2.01
N ASP A 27 -2.07 1.73 -3.08
CA ASP A 27 -2.91 0.59 -3.44
C ASP A 27 -2.19 -0.68 -3.01
N ILE A 28 -2.80 -1.43 -2.08
CA ILE A 28 -2.28 -2.69 -1.56
C ILE A 28 -3.24 -3.84 -1.89
N ALA A 29 -2.68 -5.04 -2.03
CA ALA A 29 -3.42 -6.27 -1.86
C ALA A 29 -3.06 -6.85 -0.50
N LEU A 30 -4.04 -7.36 0.22
CA LEU A 30 -3.85 -8.01 1.52
C LEU A 30 -4.41 -9.42 1.44
N ASP A 31 -3.54 -10.42 1.57
CA ASP A 31 -3.98 -11.82 1.69
C ASP A 31 -4.55 -12.06 3.08
N MET A 32 -5.87 -12.23 3.12
CA MET A 32 -6.63 -12.41 4.35
C MET A 32 -6.51 -13.87 4.87
N GLN A 33 -5.48 -14.15 5.66
CA GLN A 33 -5.13 -15.49 6.18
C GLN A 33 -5.44 -15.73 7.68
N GLY A 34 -6.23 -14.87 8.31
CA GLY A 34 -6.63 -15.02 9.71
C GLY A 34 -7.65 -16.14 9.95
N ASP A 35 -7.78 -16.59 11.20
CA ASP A 35 -8.75 -17.61 11.58
C ASP A 35 -10.21 -17.13 11.40
N PRO A 36 -11.16 -18.02 11.05
CA PRO A 36 -12.58 -17.68 11.01
C PRO A 36 -13.08 -17.04 12.31
N GLY A 37 -13.77 -15.90 12.19
CA GLY A 37 -14.27 -15.11 13.33
C GLY A 37 -13.21 -14.26 14.04
N SER A 38 -11.93 -14.33 13.64
CA SER A 38 -10.88 -13.48 14.19
C SER A 38 -11.05 -12.01 13.79
N ARG A 39 -10.43 -11.13 14.56
CA ARG A 39 -10.44 -9.67 14.34
C ARG A 39 -9.03 -9.15 14.50
N HIS A 40 -8.62 -8.29 13.57
CA HIS A 40 -7.26 -7.73 13.51
C HIS A 40 -7.38 -6.22 13.39
N ASP A 41 -6.76 -5.49 14.30
CA ASP A 41 -6.80 -4.04 14.31
C ASP A 41 -5.76 -3.47 13.35
N VAL A 42 -6.15 -2.47 12.58
CA VAL A 42 -5.23 -1.63 11.80
C VAL A 42 -4.94 -0.40 12.65
N ILE A 43 -3.68 -0.26 13.04
CA ILE A 43 -3.22 0.79 13.94
C ILE A 43 -2.39 1.80 13.16
N ASP A 44 -2.67 3.08 13.38
CA ASP A 44 -1.73 4.15 13.06
C ASP A 44 -0.97 4.49 14.33
N ASP A 45 0.33 4.22 14.35
CA ASP A 45 1.24 4.44 15.48
C ASP A 45 2.43 5.34 15.10
N PHE A 46 2.33 6.12 14.02
CA PHE A 46 3.47 6.88 13.49
C PHE A 46 3.98 7.95 14.47
N TYR A 47 3.07 8.63 15.15
CA TYR A 47 3.41 9.67 16.13
C TYR A 47 3.45 9.12 17.55
N ASP A 48 4.56 9.38 18.25
CA ASP A 48 4.74 8.96 19.63
C ASP A 48 3.63 9.50 20.54
N GLY A 49 3.06 8.61 21.37
CA GLY A 49 1.94 8.93 22.26
C GLY A 49 0.59 9.20 21.58
N LEU A 50 0.50 9.11 20.25
CA LEU A 50 -0.73 9.40 19.49
C LEU A 50 -1.25 8.19 18.71
N ALA A 51 -0.80 6.98 19.05
CA ALA A 51 -1.25 5.77 18.40
C ALA A 51 -2.77 5.59 18.56
N TYR A 52 -3.46 5.22 17.47
CA TYR A 52 -4.88 4.96 17.49
C TYR A 52 -5.27 3.84 16.53
N ARG A 53 -6.41 3.20 16.81
CA ARG A 53 -6.98 2.22 15.90
C ARG A 53 -7.72 2.94 14.77
N LEU A 54 -7.20 2.78 13.56
CA LEU A 54 -7.82 3.30 12.34
C LEU A 54 -9.10 2.50 11.99
N THR A 55 -9.01 1.17 12.03
CA THR A 55 -10.15 0.27 11.78
C THR A 55 -9.87 -1.14 12.31
N THR A 56 -10.83 -2.05 12.13
CA THR A 56 -10.69 -3.49 12.43
C THR A 56 -11.10 -4.30 11.21
N LEU A 57 -10.22 -5.20 10.77
CA LEU A 57 -10.54 -6.23 9.78
C LEU A 57 -11.15 -7.42 10.50
N ALA A 58 -12.39 -7.78 10.15
CA ALA A 58 -13.12 -8.86 10.80
C ALA A 58 -13.37 -10.01 9.82
N TYR A 59 -13.00 -11.22 10.23
CA TYR A 59 -13.29 -12.44 9.49
C TYR A 59 -14.69 -12.94 9.82
N ASP A 60 -15.41 -13.43 8.82
CA ASP A 60 -16.60 -14.23 9.04
C ASP A 60 -16.22 -15.57 9.72
N LYS A 61 -17.20 -16.24 10.34
CA LYS A 61 -17.01 -17.57 10.93
C LYS A 61 -17.02 -18.70 9.90
N ALA A 62 -17.40 -18.41 8.66
CA ALA A 62 -17.37 -19.37 7.57
C ALA A 62 -15.94 -19.87 7.27
N PRO A 63 -15.79 -21.08 6.72
CA PRO A 63 -14.50 -21.58 6.28
C PRO A 63 -13.84 -20.66 5.23
N PRO A 64 -12.49 -20.63 5.13
CA PRO A 64 -11.79 -19.83 4.14
C PRO A 64 -12.22 -20.15 2.70
N LEU A 65 -12.40 -19.11 1.88
CA LEU A 65 -12.72 -19.26 0.45
C LEU A 65 -11.55 -19.85 -0.35
N ARG A 66 -10.32 -19.68 0.14
CA ARG A 66 -9.09 -20.23 -0.46
C ARG A 66 -8.26 -20.88 0.63
N ALA A 67 -7.61 -21.99 0.29
CA ALA A 67 -6.74 -22.71 1.23
C ALA A 67 -5.34 -22.08 1.36
N HIS A 68 -4.93 -21.26 0.38
CA HIS A 68 -3.64 -20.56 0.36
C HIS A 68 -3.77 -19.19 -0.35
N PRO A 69 -2.84 -18.25 -0.08
CA PRO A 69 -2.65 -16.99 -0.81
C PRO A 69 -2.55 -17.15 -2.33
N LEU A 70 -2.62 -16.04 -3.06
CA LEU A 70 -2.38 -16.10 -4.50
C LEU A 70 -0.89 -16.38 -4.71
N ASP A 71 -0.55 -17.21 -5.70
CA ASP A 71 0.85 -17.54 -6.01
C ASP A 71 1.66 -16.30 -6.40
N ALA A 72 1.00 -15.29 -6.96
CA ALA A 72 1.59 -14.00 -7.26
C ALA A 72 0.54 -12.87 -7.12
N PRO A 73 0.96 -11.68 -6.68
CA PRO A 73 0.12 -10.50 -6.71
C PRO A 73 -0.22 -10.11 -8.16
N GLN A 74 -1.46 -9.70 -8.40
CA GLN A 74 -1.87 -9.21 -9.71
C GLN A 74 -1.26 -7.82 -9.97
N ALA A 75 -0.43 -7.72 -11.01
CA ALA A 75 0.11 -6.44 -11.46
C ALA A 75 -1.00 -5.54 -12.02
N LEU A 76 -0.95 -4.26 -11.67
CA LEU A 76 -1.86 -3.25 -12.22
C LEU A 76 -1.33 -2.76 -13.59
N PRO A 77 -2.21 -2.51 -14.58
CA PRO A 77 -1.80 -1.94 -15.87
C PRO A 77 -1.11 -0.59 -15.66
N ARG A 78 0.06 -0.37 -16.26
CA ARG A 78 0.79 0.90 -16.16
C ARG A 78 -0.04 2.04 -16.73
N ASN A 79 0.05 3.21 -16.10
CA ASN A 79 -0.56 4.43 -16.62
C ASN A 79 0.06 4.78 -17.98
N SER A 80 -0.77 5.18 -18.94
CA SER A 80 -0.31 5.65 -20.25
C SER A 80 0.34 7.02 -20.10
N LEU A 81 1.64 7.03 -19.80
CA LEU A 81 2.47 8.22 -19.71
C LEU A 81 3.55 8.19 -20.80
N PRO A 82 3.92 9.34 -21.37
CA PRO A 82 5.08 9.40 -22.25
C PRO A 82 6.35 9.11 -21.46
N GLU A 83 7.26 8.34 -22.06
CA GLU A 83 8.57 8.09 -21.48
C GLU A 83 9.41 9.38 -21.48
N PRO A 84 10.10 9.72 -20.37
CA PRO A 84 10.93 10.90 -20.30
C PRO A 84 12.19 10.77 -21.16
N ASP A 85 12.58 11.85 -21.85
CA ASP A 85 13.88 11.94 -22.53
C ASP A 85 14.98 12.24 -21.51
N LEU A 86 15.65 11.18 -21.05
CA LEU A 86 16.71 11.29 -20.06
C LEU A 86 18.01 11.86 -20.63
N ALA A 87 18.24 11.82 -21.96
CA ALA A 87 19.47 12.32 -22.57
C ALA A 87 19.52 13.85 -22.60
N ASN A 88 18.34 14.49 -22.69
CA ASN A 88 18.19 15.95 -22.67
C ASN A 88 17.59 16.47 -21.35
N ALA A 89 17.59 15.66 -20.29
CA ALA A 89 17.07 16.06 -19.00
C ALA A 89 17.88 17.21 -18.38
N VAL A 90 17.20 18.21 -17.84
CA VAL A 90 17.81 19.34 -17.15
C VAL A 90 17.43 19.30 -15.68
N ARG A 91 18.42 19.45 -14.80
CA ARG A 91 18.17 19.60 -13.36
C ARG A 91 17.71 21.02 -13.07
N GLN A 92 16.55 21.15 -12.45
CA GLN A 92 16.00 22.41 -11.94
C GLN A 92 15.79 22.28 -10.44
N GLU A 93 16.11 23.33 -9.70
CA GLU A 93 15.83 23.40 -8.27
C GLU A 93 14.57 24.25 -8.07
N ILE A 94 13.55 23.66 -7.46
CA ILE A 94 12.28 24.32 -7.18
C ILE A 94 12.12 24.38 -5.67
N VAL A 95 11.99 25.60 -5.14
CA VAL A 95 11.65 25.81 -3.73
C VAL A 95 10.14 25.72 -3.60
N LEU A 96 9.66 24.61 -3.03
CA LEU A 96 8.26 24.46 -2.66
C LEU A 96 8.03 25.20 -1.34
N GLN A 97 7.16 26.21 -1.33
CA GLN A 97 6.68 26.88 -0.11
C GLN A 97 5.23 26.47 0.13
N GLY A 98 4.91 26.09 1.38
CA GLY A 98 3.60 25.72 1.86
C GLY A 98 3.44 26.15 3.31
#